data_AF-A0A6S7H456-F1
#
_entry.id   AF-A0A6S7H456-F1
#
_cell.length_a   1.000
_cell.length_b   1.000
_cell.length_c   1.000
_cell.angle_alpha   90.00
_cell.angle_beta   90.00
_cell.angle_gamma   90.00
#
_symmetry.space_group_name_H-M   'P 1'
#
loop_
_entity.id
_entity.type
_entity.pdbx_description
1 polymer ?
#
loop_
_entity_poly.entity_id
_entity_poly.type
_entity_poly.pdbx_seq_one_letter_code
_entity_poly.pdbx_strand_id
1 'polypeptide(L)' 'RKQRVKLVETVSDWMSVKAGVPEGTKLGPILFLIMVNDLIPLKSDYWKYVDDMSISE' A
#
# COMPACT_ATOMS: atom_id res chain seq x y z
N ARG A 1 -10.20 -13.26 -3.65
CA ARG A 1 -10.33 -11.82 -3.97
C ARG A 1 -9.82 -11.59 -5.40
N LYS A 2 -10.51 -10.81 -6.21
CA LYS A 2 -10.05 -10.39 -7.55
C LYS A 2 -10.03 -8.86 -7.63
N GLN A 3 -9.13 -8.32 -8.44
CA GLN A 3 -9.02 -6.88 -8.71
C GLN A 3 -8.92 -6.64 -10.23
N ARG A 4 -9.26 -5.42 -10.66
CA ARG A 4 -9.05 -4.93 -12.02
C ARG A 4 -8.86 -3.42 -11.98
N VAL A 5 -8.28 -2.86 -13.04
CA VAL A 5 -8.04 -1.43 -13.17
C VAL A 5 -9.00 -0.83 -14.20
N LYS A 6 -9.51 0.36 -13.93
CA LYS A 6 -10.28 1.16 -14.89
C LYS A 6 -9.55 2.47 -15.15
N LEU A 7 -9.30 2.77 -16.43
CA LEU A 7 -8.73 4.03 -16.90
C LEU A 7 -9.69 4.62 -17.93
N VAL A 8 -10.40 5.69 -17.53
CA VAL A 8 -11.43 6.34 -18.35
C VAL A 8 -12.48 5.30 -18.81
N GLU A 9 -12.53 5.00 -20.10
CA GLU A 9 -13.48 4.05 -20.73
C GLU A 9 -12.92 2.62 -20.79
N THR A 10 -11.62 2.43 -20.57
CA THR A 10 -10.97 1.13 -20.67
C THR A 10 -10.93 0.41 -19.33
N VAL A 11 -11.24 -0.89 -19.34
CA VAL A 11 -11.29 -1.74 -18.15
C VAL A 11 -10.45 -2.99 -18.41
N SER A 12 -9.54 -3.31 -17.48
CA SER A 12 -8.76 -4.55 -17.56
C SER A 12 -9.59 -5.78 -17.17
N ASP A 13 -9.07 -6.96 -17.53
CA ASP A 13 -9.60 -8.21 -17.02
C ASP A 13 -9.48 -8.31 -15.49
N TRP A 14 -10.32 -9.16 -14.91
CA TRP A 14 -10.23 -9.51 -13.50
C TRP A 14 -9.04 -10.43 -13.24
N MET A 15 -8.22 -10.06 -12.25
CA MET A 15 -7.05 -10.83 -11.84
C MET A 15 -7.12 -11.22 -10.37
N SER A 16 -6.62 -12.40 -10.02
CA SER A 16 -6.51 -12.83 -8.62
C SER A 16 -5.52 -11.97 -7.84
N VAL A 17 -5.92 -11.52 -6.65
CA VAL A 17 -5.04 -10.77 -5.74
C VAL A 17 -4.09 -11.74 -5.06
N LYS A 18 -2.78 -11.59 -5.30
CA LYS A 18 -1.75 -12.49 -4.76
C LYS A 18 -1.10 -11.99 -3.45
N ALA A 19 -1.23 -10.71 -3.15
CA ALA A 19 -0.55 -10.06 -2.02
C ALA A 19 -1.37 -8.90 -1.45
N GLY A 20 -0.93 -8.38 -0.32
CA GLY A 20 -1.58 -7.30 0.41
C GLY A 20 -2.51 -7.80 1.51
N VAL A 21 -2.92 -6.86 2.35
CA VAL A 21 -3.74 -7.14 3.53
C VAL A 21 -5.22 -6.91 3.17
N PRO A 22 -6.13 -7.86 3.48
CA PRO A 22 -7.56 -7.64 3.21
C PRO A 22 -8.13 -6.56 4.13
N GLU A 23 -8.93 -5.67 3.55
CA GLU A 23 -9.64 -4.61 4.28
C GLU A 23 -10.68 -5.21 5.24
N GLY A 24 -10.90 -4.54 6.38
CA GLY A 24 -11.84 -5.01 7.40
C GLY A 24 -11.36 -6.18 8.25
N THR A 25 -10.10 -6.60 8.09
CA THR A 25 -9.49 -7.61 8.98
C THR A 25 -9.00 -6.98 10.28
N LYS A 26 -9.17 -7.67 11.42
CA LYS A 26 -8.71 -7.18 12.73
C LYS A 26 -7.21 -6.92 12.79
N LEU A 27 -6.43 -7.77 12.11
CA LEU A 27 -4.97 -7.62 11.99
C LEU A 27 -4.57 -6.66 10.87
N GLY A 28 -5.52 -6.17 10.09
CA GLY A 28 -5.30 -5.36 8.92
C GLY A 28 -4.41 -4.15 9.19
N PRO A 29 -4.79 -3.29 10.17
CA PRO A 29 -3.99 -2.13 10.55
C PRO A 29 -2.58 -2.47 11.03
N ILE A 30 -2.41 -3.56 11.79
CA ILE A 30 -1.10 -3.96 12.34
C ILE A 30 -0.17 -4.42 11.20
N LEU A 31 -0.65 -5.32 10.34
CA LEU A 31 0.12 -5.82 9.21
C LEU A 31 0.45 -4.71 8.21
N PHE A 32 -0.49 -3.78 8.02
CA PHE A 32 -0.25 -2.59 7.21
C PHE A 32 0.85 -1.70 7.80
N LEU A 33 0.80 -1.39 9.10
CA LEU A 33 1.83 -0.59 9.76
C LEU A 33 3.22 -1.22 9.69
N ILE A 34 3.34 -2.54 9.87
CA ILE A 34 4.61 -3.26 9.71
C ILE A 34 5.16 -3.05 8.29
N MET A 35 4.34 -3.30 7.28
CA MET A 35 4.76 -3.18 5.87
C MET A 35 5.22 -1.76 5.52
N VAL A 36 4.51 -0.72 5.98
CA VAL A 36 4.95 0.65 5.73
C VAL A 36 6.19 0.97 6.57
N ASN A 37 6.34 0.45 7.80
CA ASN A 37 7.49 0.77 8.68
C ASN A 37 8.81 0.23 8.16
N ASP A 38 8.77 -0.84 7.38
CA ASP A 38 9.94 -1.39 6.69
C ASP A 38 10.38 -0.52 5.49
N LEU A 39 9.55 0.43 5.04
CA LEU A 39 9.91 1.37 3.99
C LEU A 39 10.77 2.50 4.56
N ILE A 40 12.08 2.40 4.39
CA ILE A 40 13.07 3.39 4.84
C ILE A 40 13.88 3.89 3.63
N PRO A 41 13.83 5.19 3.30
CA PRO A 41 14.70 5.79 2.30
C PRO A 41 16.17 5.74 2.74
N LEU A 42 17.08 5.38 1.83
CA LEU A 42 18.51 5.19 2.17
C LEU A 42 19.33 6.49 2.22
N LYS A 43 18.87 7.59 1.61
CA LYS A 43 19.71 8.77 1.32
C LYS A 43 19.01 10.12 1.48
N SER A 44 17.93 10.19 2.26
CA SER A 44 17.16 11.42 2.42
C SER A 44 16.61 11.50 3.83
N ASP A 45 16.49 12.72 4.35
CA ASP A 45 15.70 12.96 5.54
C ASP A 45 14.24 12.64 5.23
N TYR A 46 13.60 11.91 6.14
CA TYR A 46 12.23 11.47 5.97
C TYR A 46 11.47 11.55 7.29
N TRP A 47 10.18 11.89 7.17
CA TRP A 47 9.23 11.88 8.27
C TRP A 47 8.11 10.94 7.93
N LYS A 48 7.68 10.20 8.94
CA LYS A 48 6.66 9.20 8.78
C LYS A 48 5.58 9.33 9.83
N TYR A 49 4.32 9.31 9.40
CA TYR A 49 3.15 9.36 10.25
C TYR A 49 2.09 8.38 9.73
N VAL A 50 1.86 7.29 10.47
CA VAL A 50 0.91 6.23 10.07
C VAL A 50 1.23 5.69 8.66
N ASP A 51 0.40 5.97 7.67
CA ASP A 51 0.59 5.63 6.25
C ASP A 51 1.36 6.67 5.44
N ASP A 52 1.46 7.90 5.95
CA ASP A 52 2.11 9.00 5.26
C ASP A 52 3.63 8.97 5.44
N MET A 53 4.34 9.22 4.34
CA MET A 53 5.78 9.44 4.32
C MET A 53 6.09 10.71 3.53
N SER A 54 6.83 11.63 4.13
CA SER A 54 7.34 12.84 3.50
C SER A 54 8.86 12.75 3.44
N ILE A 55 9.43 13.12 2.29
CA ILE A 55 10.87 13.13 2.03
C ILE A 55 11.28 14.57 1.70
N SER A 56 12.39 15.05 2.27
CA SER A 56 13.00 16.34 1.90
C SER A 56 14.34 16.15 1.19
N GLU A 57 14.71 17.16 0.40
CA GLU A 57 16.04 17.33 -0.21
C GLU A 57 17.02 18.00 0.76
#